data_AF-A0A3P7KSJ9-F1
#
_entry.id   AF-A0A3P7KSJ9-F1
#
_cell.length_a   1.000
_cell.length_b   1.000
_cell.length_c   1.000
_cell.angle_alpha   90.00
_cell.angle_beta   90.00
_cell.angle_gamma   90.00
#
_symmetry.space_group_name_H-M   'P 1'
#
loop_
_entity.id
_entity.type
_entity.pdbx_description
1 polymer ?
#
loop_
_entity_poly.entity_id
_entity_poly.type
_entity_poly.pdbx_seq_one_letter_code
_entity_poly.pdbx_strand_id
1 'polypeptide(L)'
;MLFPNGSVMVNYRVRVKGPCSLELSNFPLDLQRCGLIYESFNYNNQEVRMRWSSMDQPVRPMAEIVLPDFDLFKISANRIEEVFPPSWDVE
;
A
#
# COMPACT_ATOMS: atom_id res chain seq x y z
N MET A 1 -15.24 -14.36 -6.43
CA MET A 1 -15.46 -15.82 -6.43
C MET A 1 -15.72 -16.27 -5.01
N LEU A 2 -16.78 -17.03 -4.79
CA LEU A 2 -17.08 -17.67 -3.51
C LEU A 2 -16.63 -19.14 -3.59
N PHE A 3 -15.84 -19.59 -2.63
CA PHE A 3 -15.38 -20.97 -2.54
C PHE A 3 -16.26 -21.78 -1.58
N PRO A 4 -16.35 -23.12 -1.75
CA PRO A 4 -17.17 -23.98 -0.88
C PRO A 4 -16.80 -23.93 0.61
N ASN A 5 -15.56 -23.55 0.93
CA ASN A 5 -15.09 -23.36 2.30
C ASN A 5 -15.49 -21.99 2.91
N GLY A 6 -16.32 -21.20 2.21
CA GLY A 6 -16.75 -19.87 2.65
C GLY A 6 -15.77 -18.74 2.36
N SER A 7 -14.61 -19.02 1.76
CA SER A 7 -13.66 -17.96 1.38
C SER A 7 -14.18 -17.15 0.19
N VAL A 8 -13.93 -15.85 0.19
CA VAL A 8 -14.30 -14.95 -0.90
C VAL A 8 -13.05 -14.31 -1.50
N MET A 9 -12.89 -14.44 -2.81
CA MET A 9 -11.87 -13.72 -3.57
C MET A 9 -12.52 -12.58 -4.34
N VAL A 10 -12.00 -11.38 -4.15
CA VAL A 10 -12.39 -10.17 -4.87
C VAL A 10 -11.24 -9.68 -5.75
N ASN A 11 -11.55 -9.21 -6.95
CA ASN A 11 -10.58 -8.62 -7.87
C ASN A 11 -11.17 -7.31 -8.41
N TYR A 12 -10.53 -6.19 -8.11
CA TYR A 12 -10.97 -4.87 -8.52
C TYR A 12 -9.83 -4.09 -9.14
N ARG A 13 -10.13 -3.34 -10.21
CA ARG A 13 -9.22 -2.32 -10.74
C ARG A 13 -9.49 -1.01 -10.02
N VAL A 14 -8.49 -0.51 -9.33
CA VAL A 14 -8.55 0.79 -8.64
C VAL A 14 -7.59 1.78 -9.29
N ARG A 15 -8.00 3.05 -9.34
CA ARG A 15 -7.12 4.17 -9.69
C ARG A 15 -6.92 4.99 -8.43
N VAL A 16 -5.68 5.02 -7.92
CA VAL A 16 -5.32 5.73 -6.69
C VAL A 16 -4.40 6.89 -7.02
N LYS A 17 -4.53 7.96 -6.25
CA LYS A 17 -3.58 9.07 -6.23
C LYS A 17 -3.18 9.27 -4.77
N GLY A 18 -1.95 8.89 -4.45
CA GLY A 18 -1.38 9.06 -3.11
C GLY A 18 -0.45 10.28 -3.04
N PRO A 19 -0.15 10.77 -1.83
CA PRO A 19 0.91 11.74 -1.65
C PRO A 19 2.27 11.09 -1.95
N CYS A 20 3.19 11.88 -2.50
CA CYS A 20 4.61 11.52 -2.57
C CYS A 20 5.44 12.74 -2.21
N SER A 21 6.31 12.60 -1.21
CA SER A 21 7.22 13.68 -0.80
C SER A 21 8.42 13.69 -1.74
N LEU A 22 8.65 14.83 -2.39
CA LEU A 22 9.79 14.99 -3.28
C LEU A 22 10.99 15.54 -2.51
N GLU A 23 12.04 14.73 -2.36
CA GLU A 23 13.30 15.15 -1.77
C GLU A 23 14.32 15.44 -2.88
N LEU A 24 14.52 16.72 -3.20
CA LEU A 24 15.37 17.18 -4.31
C LEU A 24 16.80 17.55 -3.88
N SER A 25 17.24 17.04 -2.72
CA SER A 25 18.56 17.35 -2.15
C SER A 25 19.72 16.91 -3.04
N ASN A 26 19.52 15.87 -3.86
CA ASN A 26 20.54 15.30 -4.76
C ASN A 26 20.19 15.46 -6.25
N PHE A 27 19.39 16.47 -6.60
CA PHE A 27 19.05 16.72 -8.00
C PHE A 27 20.32 16.87 -8.87
N PRO A 28 20.39 16.25 -10.06
CA PRO A 28 19.33 15.55 -10.80
C PRO A 28 19.28 14.01 -10.61
N LEU A 29 20.00 13.46 -9.63
CA LEU A 29 20.08 12.01 -9.33
C LEU A 29 19.41 11.69 -7.98
N ASP A 30 18.23 12.25 -7.78
CA ASP A 30 17.46 12.11 -6.56
C ASP A 30 16.64 10.81 -6.53
N LEU A 31 16.39 10.32 -5.30
CA LEU A 31 15.62 9.10 -5.07
C LEU A 31 14.30 9.45 -4.40
N GLN A 32 13.20 9.14 -5.09
CA GLN A 32 11.87 9.41 -4.58
C GLN A 32 11.24 8.18 -3.96
N ARG A 33 10.74 8.32 -2.72
CA ARG A 33 10.04 7.27 -1.99
C ARG A 33 8.58 7.64 -1.81
N CYS A 34 7.71 6.99 -2.57
CA CYS A 34 6.27 7.17 -2.47
C CYS A 34 5.65 6.02 -1.66
N GLY A 35 4.76 6.36 -0.72
CA GLY A 35 4.06 5.39 0.12
C GLY A 35 2.57 5.33 -0.23
N LEU A 36 2.02 4.12 -0.27
CA LEU A 36 0.57 3.88 -0.31
C LEU A 36 0.19 3.05 0.90
N ILE A 37 -0.79 3.54 1.66
CA ILE A 37 -1.30 2.88 2.87
C ILE A 37 -2.66 2.28 2.52
N TYR A 38 -2.82 1.00 2.83
CA TYR A 38 -4.08 0.27 2.72
C TYR A 38 -4.52 -0.14 4.11
N GLU A 39 -5.65 0.41 4.55
CA GLU A 39 -6.21 0.13 5.86
C GLU A 39 -7.73 -0.01 5.79
N SER A 40 -8.28 -0.62 6.83
CA SER A 40 -9.72 -0.65 7.04
C SER A 40 -10.15 0.66 7.69
N PHE A 41 -11.08 1.36 7.06
CA PHE A 41 -11.57 2.64 7.58
C PHE A 41 -12.52 2.48 8.78
N ASN A 42 -13.36 1.44 8.78
CA ASN A 42 -14.45 1.28 9.76
C ASN A 42 -14.21 0.20 10.82
N TYR A 43 -13.21 -0.67 10.61
CA TYR A 43 -12.99 -1.84 11.47
C TYR A 43 -11.57 -1.87 11.99
N ASN A 44 -11.43 -2.22 13.27
CA ASN A 44 -10.14 -2.39 13.91
C ASN A 44 -9.57 -3.81 13.72
N ASN A 45 -8.37 -4.06 14.26
CA ASN A 45 -7.66 -5.34 14.13
C ASN A 45 -8.28 -6.51 14.94
N GLN A 46 -9.27 -6.26 15.79
CA GLN A 46 -10.06 -7.32 16.44
C GLN A 46 -11.16 -7.84 15.53
N GLU A 47 -11.68 -6.99 14.64
CA GLU A 47 -12.75 -7.33 13.69
C GLU A 47 -12.19 -7.75 12.33
N VAL A 48 -11.26 -6.97 11.77
CA VAL A 48 -10.68 -7.21 10.44
C VAL A 48 -9.15 -7.14 10.52
N ARG A 49 -8.52 -8.28 10.22
CA ARG A 49 -7.05 -8.40 10.17
C ARG A 49 -6.55 -8.42 8.74
N MET A 50 -5.94 -7.33 8.30
CA MET A 50 -5.34 -7.25 6.98
C MET A 50 -3.94 -7.87 6.97
N ARG A 51 -3.64 -8.69 5.95
CA ARG A 51 -2.33 -9.33 5.80
C ARG A 51 -1.94 -9.35 4.33
N TRP A 52 -0.66 -9.09 4.06
CA TRP A 52 -0.08 -9.36 2.75
C TRP A 52 -0.08 -10.86 2.46
N SER A 53 -0.13 -11.23 1.18
CA SER A 53 0.06 -12.62 0.76
C SER A 53 1.39 -13.18 1.26
N SER A 54 1.42 -14.46 1.62
CA SER A 54 2.65 -15.15 2.05
C SER A 54 3.62 -15.46 0.91
N MET A 55 3.30 -15.07 -0.33
CA MET A 55 4.21 -15.18 -1.46
C MET A 55 5.39 -14.22 -1.31
N ASP A 56 6.53 -14.62 -1.86
CA ASP A 56 7.63 -13.68 -2.10
C ASP A 56 7.14 -12.55 -3.02
N GLN A 57 7.30 -11.31 -2.58
CA GLN A 57 6.81 -10.09 -3.25
C GLN A 57 5.28 -10.07 -3.42
N PRO A 58 4.52 -9.74 -2.34
CA PRO A 58 3.06 -9.74 -2.38
C PRO A 58 2.48 -8.63 -3.28
N VAL A 59 3.28 -7.62 -3.61
CA VAL A 59 2.94 -6.56 -4.56
C VAL A 59 3.87 -6.71 -5.76
N ARG A 60 3.27 -7.04 -6.90
CA ARG A 60 4.00 -7.21 -8.16
C ARG A 60 3.30 -6.48 -9.30
N PRO A 61 4.05 -5.80 -10.17
CA PRO A 61 3.48 -5.19 -11.35
C PRO A 61 3.04 -6.29 -12.35
N MET A 62 1.89 -6.10 -13.00
CA MET A 62 1.41 -7.04 -14.03
C MET A 62 2.16 -6.88 -15.36
N ALA A 63 2.75 -5.71 -15.58
CA ALA A 63 3.57 -5.35 -16.74
C ALA A 63 4.61 -4.32 -16.30
N GLU A 64 5.66 -4.14 -17.09
CA GLU A 64 6.67 -3.11 -16.84
C GLU A 64 6.01 -1.72 -16.70
N ILE A 65 6.38 -1.00 -15.63
CA ILE A 65 5.88 0.34 -15.36
C ILE A 65 6.92 1.33 -15.88
N VAL A 66 6.57 2.05 -16.94
CA VAL A 66 7.38 3.14 -17.49
C VAL A 66 6.78 4.46 -17.03
N LEU A 67 7.60 5.30 -16.40
CA LEU A 67 7.20 6.66 -16.03
C LEU A 67 7.98 7.65 -16.91
N PRO A 68 7.43 8.84 -17.18
CA PRO A 68 8.06 9.81 -18.07
C PRO A 68 9.43 10.31 -17.56
N ASP A 69 9.51 10.58 -16.26
CA ASP A 69 10.65 11.27 -15.64
C ASP A 69 11.36 10.43 -14.56
N PHE A 70 10.90 9.19 -14.32
CA PHE A 70 11.37 8.36 -13.21
C PHE A 70 11.52 6.89 -13.60
N ASP A 71 12.50 6.22 -13.02
CA ASP A 71 12.65 4.77 -13.11
C ASP A 71 12.14 4.09 -11.83
N LEU A 72 11.18 3.16 -11.97
CA LEU A 72 10.70 2.37 -10.84
C LEU A 72 11.59 1.13 -10.65
N PHE A 73 12.53 1.20 -9.72
CA PHE A 73 13.49 0.11 -9.47
C PHE A 73 13.20 -0.71 -8.20
N LYS A 74 12.29 -0.27 -7.32
CA LYS A 74 11.99 -0.98 -6.06
C LYS A 74 10.54 -0.81 -5.62
N ILE A 75 9.91 -1.92 -5.26
CA ILE A 75 8.63 -1.98 -4.56
C ILE A 75 8.83 -2.79 -3.28
N SER A 76 8.40 -2.26 -2.14
CA SER A 76 8.42 -2.96 -0.86
C SER A 76 7.07 -2.85 -0.17
N ALA A 77 6.62 -3.96 0.41
CA ALA A 77 5.35 -4.04 1.14
C ALA A 77 5.63 -4.44 2.58
N ASN A 78 5.14 -3.64 3.53
CA ASN A 78 5.27 -3.89 4.96
C ASN A 78 3.89 -3.90 5.61
N ARG A 79 3.72 -4.67 6.68
CA ARG A 79 2.53 -4.60 7.54
C ARG A 79 2.90 -3.79 8.78
N ILE A 80 2.11 -2.76 9.06
CA ILE A 80 2.25 -1.94 10.26
C ILE A 80 0.95 -2.08 11.04
N GLU A 81 1.05 -2.22 12.36
CA GLU A 81 -0.09 -2.23 13.27
C GLU A 81 0.08 -1.03 14.19
N GLU A 82 -0.77 -0.02 14.00
CA GLU A 82 -0.75 1.21 14.80
C GLU A 82 -1.98 1.26 15.71
N VAL A 83 -1.77 1.74 16.93
CA VAL A 83 -2.87 2.04 17.86
C VAL A 83 -3.21 3.50 17.66
N PHE A 84 -4.34 3.75 17.00
CA PHE A 84 -4.83 5.12 16.88
C PHE A 84 -5.30 5.63 18.24
N PRO A 85 -4.83 6.80 18.69
CA PRO A 85 -5.46 7.51 19.78
C PRO A 85 -6.93 7.77 19.40
N PRO A 86 -7.84 7.82 20.37
CA PRO A 86 -9.17 8.34 20.15
C PRO A 86 -9.12 9.68 19.40
N SER A 87 -10.06 9.92 18.50
CA SER A 87 -10.11 11.13 17.66
C SER A 87 -10.19 12.45 18.43
N TRP A 88 -10.39 12.42 19.75
CA TRP A 88 -10.44 13.56 20.65
C TRP A 88 -9.10 13.87 21.34
N ASP A 89 -8.08 13.02 21.19
CA ASP A 89 -6.73 13.19 21.75
C ASP A 89 -5.76 13.89 20.77
N VAL A 90 -6.25 14.37 19.63
CA VAL A 90 -5.45 15.09 18.62
C VAL A 90 -5.65 16.59 18.82
N GLU A 91 -4.91 17.16 19.76
CA GLU A 91 -4.77 18.63 19.95
C GLU A 91 -3.42 19.11 19.37
#